data_AF-A0A1B0DHQ2-F1
#
_entry.id   AF-A0A1B0DHQ2-F1
#
_cell.length_a   1.000
_cell.length_b   1.000
_cell.length_c   1.000
_cell.angle_alpha   90.00
_cell.angle_beta   90.00
_cell.angle_gamma   90.00
#
_symmetry.space_group_name_H-M   'P 1'
#
loop_
_entity.id
_entity.type
_entity.pdbx_description
1 polymer ?
#
loop_
_entity_poly.entity_id
_entity_poly.type
_entity_poly.pdbx_seq_one_letter_code
_entity_poly.pdbx_strand_id
1 'polypeptide(L)'
;MPLVNPFPDIDECSEGMANCAPDQICRNKPGGYVCYCPPGYILGKSRQCEDIDECATSGFCPTNSQCLNTPGSYHCECAAGFAAATGSRPLCVDVDECSEQPGICHQRCVNYWGAYKCTCDSGYKLAPDNRTCLDIDECEAHRSYDLVTPHVLNVWIQHFLAKGDTQSEKNG
;
A
#
# COMPACT_ATOMS: atom_id res chain seq x y z
N MET A 1 24.26 -7.48 -62.68
CA MET A 1 23.89 -6.05 -62.67
C MET A 1 22.47 -6.00 -62.11
N PRO A 2 22.21 -5.37 -60.95
CA PRO A 2 20.85 -5.31 -60.45
C PRO A 2 20.05 -4.33 -61.30
N LEU A 3 18.80 -4.69 -61.60
CA LEU A 3 17.85 -3.84 -62.30
C LEU A 3 17.53 -2.64 -61.41
N VAL A 4 18.10 -1.48 -61.73
CA VAL A 4 17.65 -0.21 -61.12
C VAL A 4 16.24 0.05 -61.63
N ASN A 5 15.29 0.17 -60.72
CA ASN A 5 13.90 0.48 -61.06
C ASN A 5 13.85 1.83 -61.80
N PRO A 6 13.36 1.87 -63.05
CA PRO A 6 13.32 3.10 -63.85
C PRO A 6 12.34 4.16 -63.33
N PHE A 7 11.49 3.82 -62.36
CA PHE A 7 10.61 4.77 -61.67
C PHE A 7 10.98 4.81 -60.19
N PRO A 8 11.71 5.84 -59.74
CA PRO A 8 11.94 6.03 -58.32
C PRO A 8 10.60 6.28 -57.62
N ASP A 9 10.49 5.76 -56.42
CA ASP A 9 9.36 6.00 -55.53
C ASP A 9 9.29 7.49 -55.16
N ILE A 10 8.07 8.03 -55.06
CA ILE A 10 7.82 9.40 -54.63
C ILE A 10 7.68 9.37 -53.12
N ASP A 11 8.44 10.19 -52.39
CA ASP A 11 8.28 10.29 -50.94
C ASP A 11 7.15 11.27 -50.59
N GLU A 12 5.93 10.76 -50.48
CA GLU A 12 4.77 11.62 -50.21
C GLU A 12 4.82 12.27 -48.82
N CYS A 13 5.59 11.71 -47.88
CA CYS A 13 5.78 12.30 -46.56
C CYS A 13 6.67 13.54 -46.62
N SER A 14 7.79 13.46 -47.35
CA SER A 14 8.72 14.57 -47.52
C SER A 14 8.19 15.65 -48.47
N GLU A 15 7.38 15.25 -49.46
CA GLU A 15 6.75 16.17 -50.42
C GLU A 15 5.45 16.80 -49.89
N GLY A 16 4.98 16.43 -48.70
CA GLY A 16 3.77 16.97 -48.09
C GLY A 16 2.49 16.57 -48.82
N MET A 17 2.53 15.49 -49.62
CA MET A 17 1.40 14.94 -50.36
C MET A 17 0.63 13.87 -49.56
N ALA A 18 1.19 13.41 -48.44
CA ALA A 18 0.56 12.45 -47.56
C ALA A 18 -0.62 13.05 -46.78
N ASN A 19 -1.78 12.41 -46.85
CA ASN A 19 -3.01 12.83 -46.16
C ASN A 19 -3.15 12.14 -44.78
N CYS A 20 -2.14 12.33 -43.93
CA CYS A 20 -2.18 11.87 -42.53
C CYS A 20 -2.89 12.89 -41.63
N ALA A 21 -3.51 12.42 -40.56
CA ALA A 21 -4.00 13.33 -39.52
C ALA A 21 -2.81 14.02 -38.80
N PRO A 22 -2.99 15.21 -38.19
CA PRO A 22 -1.89 15.98 -37.60
C PRO A 22 -1.10 15.27 -36.49
N ASP A 23 -1.73 14.32 -35.81
CA ASP A 23 -1.20 13.51 -34.71
C ASP A 23 -0.68 12.13 -35.17
N GLN A 24 -0.69 11.86 -36.47
CA GLN A 24 -0.19 10.61 -37.06
C GLN A 24 1.23 10.75 -37.59
N ILE A 25 1.96 9.63 -37.57
CA ILE A 25 3.28 9.51 -38.17
C ILE A 25 3.12 9.00 -39.60
N CYS A 26 3.70 9.73 -40.55
CA CYS A 26 3.80 9.32 -41.95
C CYS A 26 5.05 8.45 -42.16
N ARG A 27 4.92 7.33 -42.88
CA ARG A 27 6.05 6.53 -43.35
C ARG A 27 5.88 6.21 -44.83
N ASN A 28 6.85 6.68 -45.62
CA ASN A 28 6.93 6.37 -47.04
C ASN A 28 7.23 4.89 -47.29
N LYS A 29 6.67 4.33 -48.36
CA LYS A 29 6.90 2.97 -48.82
C LYS A 29 6.92 2.94 -50.36
N PRO A 30 7.58 1.96 -50.98
CA PRO A 30 7.48 1.78 -52.42
C PRO A 30 6.02 1.66 -52.89
N GLY A 31 5.59 2.60 -53.73
CA GLY A 31 4.24 2.66 -54.29
C GLY A 31 3.19 3.39 -53.42
N GLY A 32 3.60 4.10 -52.37
CA GLY A 32 2.71 4.95 -51.56
C GLY A 32 3.15 5.11 -50.11
N TYR A 33 2.34 5.79 -49.30
CA TYR A 33 2.65 6.01 -47.87
C TYR A 33 1.70 5.24 -46.93
N VAL A 34 2.10 5.16 -45.66
CA VAL A 34 1.21 4.74 -44.57
C VAL A 34 1.22 5.76 -43.45
N CYS A 35 0.05 6.05 -42.90
CA CYS A 35 -0.11 6.83 -41.67
C CYS A 35 -0.43 5.88 -40.52
N TYR A 36 0.22 6.06 -39.37
CA TYR A 36 -0.05 5.27 -38.17
C TYR A 36 0.11 6.12 -36.92
N CYS A 37 -0.52 5.69 -35.83
CA CYS A 37 -0.40 6.39 -34.56
C CYS A 37 0.97 6.16 -33.90
N PRO A 38 1.46 7.12 -33.10
CA PRO A 38 2.64 6.91 -32.28
C PRO A 38 2.52 5.67 -31.38
N PRO A 39 3.65 5.09 -30.93
CA PRO A 39 3.61 4.01 -29.94
C PRO A 39 2.79 4.42 -28.70
N GLY A 40 1.95 3.51 -28.19
CA GLY A 40 1.04 3.78 -27.07
C GLY A 40 -0.29 4.42 -27.48
N TYR A 41 -0.56 4.60 -28.78
CA TYR A 41 -1.82 5.19 -29.26
C TYR A 41 -2.52 4.27 -30.28
N ILE A 42 -3.85 4.36 -30.33
CA ILE A 42 -4.72 3.66 -31.28
C ILE A 42 -5.52 4.64 -32.13
N LEU A 43 -5.91 4.21 -33.33
CA LEU A 43 -6.73 5.03 -34.22
C LEU A 43 -8.18 5.07 -33.71
N GLY A 44 -8.58 6.23 -33.20
CA GLY A 44 -9.93 6.52 -32.74
C GLY A 44 -10.96 6.68 -33.85
N LYS A 45 -12.23 6.80 -33.48
CA LYS A 45 -13.36 6.93 -34.43
C LYS A 45 -13.27 8.22 -35.27
N SER A 46 -12.63 9.26 -34.73
CA SER A 46 -12.42 10.56 -35.37
C SER A 46 -11.22 10.59 -36.32
N ARG A 47 -10.55 9.44 -36.55
CA ARG A 47 -9.23 9.33 -37.22
C ARG A 47 -8.09 10.04 -36.47
N GLN A 48 -8.31 10.45 -35.22
CA GLN A 48 -7.26 10.95 -34.33
C GLN A 48 -6.68 9.78 -33.54
N CYS A 49 -5.46 9.93 -33.08
CA CYS A 49 -4.77 8.99 -32.23
C CYS A 49 -5.22 9.20 -30.79
N GLU A 50 -5.86 8.18 -30.24
CA GLU A 50 -6.31 8.14 -28.85
C GLU A 50 -5.30 7.32 -28.04
N ASP A 51 -4.98 7.80 -26.85
CA ASP A 51 -4.10 7.12 -25.92
C ASP A 51 -4.66 5.75 -25.55
N ILE A 52 -3.79 4.73 -25.50
CA ILE A 52 -4.17 3.40 -25.03
C ILE A 52 -4.13 3.45 -23.51
N ASP A 53 -5.28 3.31 -22.85
CA ASP A 53 -5.29 3.13 -21.40
C ASP A 53 -4.88 1.70 -21.03
N GLU A 54 -3.60 1.48 -20.77
CA GLU A 54 -3.11 0.16 -20.36
C GLU A 54 -3.64 -0.24 -18.97
N CYS A 55 -4.08 0.72 -18.15
CA CYS A 55 -4.64 0.47 -16.83
C CYS A 55 -6.10 0.00 -16.87
N ALA A 56 -6.81 0.23 -17.99
CA ALA A 56 -8.15 -0.30 -18.20
C ALA A 56 -8.17 -1.84 -18.36
N THR A 57 -7.00 -2.47 -18.56
CA THR A 57 -6.86 -3.92 -18.70
C THR A 57 -5.96 -4.50 -17.59
N SER A 58 -6.33 -5.65 -17.04
CA SER A 58 -5.50 -6.33 -16.04
C SER A 58 -4.24 -6.94 -16.65
N GLY A 59 -3.11 -6.86 -15.93
CA GLY A 59 -1.88 -7.63 -16.24
C GLY A 59 -0.66 -6.82 -16.69
N PHE A 60 -0.81 -5.51 -16.85
CA PHE A 60 0.31 -4.61 -17.22
C PHE A 60 1.21 -4.24 -16.04
N CYS A 61 0.67 -4.23 -14.82
CA CYS A 61 1.37 -3.92 -13.60
C CYS A 61 1.48 -5.13 -12.64
N PRO A 62 2.53 -5.19 -11.80
CA PRO A 62 2.70 -6.28 -10.84
C PRO A 62 1.63 -6.26 -9.74
N THR A 63 1.49 -7.39 -9.04
CA THR A 63 0.66 -7.46 -7.83
C THR A 63 1.16 -6.45 -6.78
N ASN A 64 0.23 -5.91 -5.98
CA ASN A 64 0.51 -4.87 -4.97
C ASN A 64 1.08 -3.58 -5.56
N SER A 65 0.63 -3.20 -6.76
CA SER A 65 0.95 -1.93 -7.39
C SER A 65 -0.31 -1.23 -7.89
N GLN A 66 -0.19 0.09 -8.08
CA GLN A 66 -1.18 0.93 -8.72
C GLN A 66 -0.69 1.24 -10.14
N CYS A 67 -1.59 1.07 -11.11
CA CYS A 67 -1.35 1.44 -12.49
C CYS A 67 -1.73 2.91 -12.69
N LEU A 68 -0.84 3.67 -13.31
CA LEU A 68 -1.04 5.07 -13.69
C LEU A 68 -0.90 5.19 -15.21
N ASN A 69 -2.00 5.53 -15.87
CA ASN A 69 -2.00 5.77 -17.31
C ASN A 69 -1.35 7.12 -17.63
N THR A 70 -0.55 7.18 -18.68
CA THR A 70 0.15 8.40 -19.11
C THR A 70 0.07 8.55 -20.63
N PRO A 71 0.19 9.75 -21.21
CA PRO A 71 0.13 9.88 -22.67
C PRO A 71 1.22 9.07 -23.38
N GLY A 72 0.81 8.01 -24.09
CA GLY A 72 1.66 7.10 -24.87
C GLY A 72 2.31 5.97 -24.08
N SER A 73 1.97 5.78 -22.80
CA SER A 73 2.56 4.74 -21.93
C SER A 73 1.78 4.61 -20.63
N TYR A 74 2.24 3.72 -19.75
CA TYR A 74 1.82 3.66 -18.36
C TYR A 74 3.03 3.59 -17.43
N HIS A 75 2.80 3.81 -16.14
CA HIS A 75 3.74 3.48 -15.09
C HIS A 75 3.06 2.71 -13.96
N CYS A 76 3.83 1.87 -13.27
CA CYS A 76 3.35 1.09 -12.13
C CYS A 76 4.08 1.53 -10.87
N GLU A 77 3.33 1.96 -9.86
CA GLU A 77 3.87 2.35 -8.57
C GLU A 77 3.50 1.30 -7.52
N CYS A 78 4.47 0.83 -6.73
CA CYS A 78 4.16 -0.09 -5.64
C CYS A 78 3.22 0.57 -4.62
N ALA A 79 2.24 -0.19 -4.13
CA ALA A 79 1.34 0.27 -3.11
C ALA A 79 2.11 0.61 -1.81
N ALA A 80 1.50 1.40 -0.93
CA ALA A 80 2.09 1.71 0.37
C ALA A 80 2.44 0.41 1.14
N GLY A 81 3.63 0.39 1.76
CA GLY A 81 4.18 -0.80 2.41
C GLY A 81 4.92 -1.76 1.47
N PHE A 82 5.04 -1.44 0.17
CA PHE A 82 5.77 -2.25 -0.80
C PHE A 82 6.84 -1.44 -1.53
N ALA A 83 7.94 -2.10 -1.90
CA ALA A 83 9.02 -1.54 -2.69
C ALA A 83 9.29 -2.37 -3.94
N ALA A 84 9.81 -1.71 -4.98
CA ALA A 84 10.23 -2.40 -6.18
C ALA A 84 11.47 -3.26 -5.88
N ALA A 85 11.36 -4.56 -6.12
CA ALA A 85 12.47 -5.48 -6.00
C ALA A 85 13.57 -5.14 -7.02
N THR A 86 14.83 -5.24 -6.61
CA THR A 86 15.98 -5.12 -7.50
C THR A 86 16.04 -6.35 -8.44
N GLY A 87 15.73 -6.15 -9.73
CA GLY A 87 15.78 -7.23 -10.72
C GLY A 87 15.09 -6.90 -12.05
N SER A 88 15.08 -7.88 -12.95
CA SER A 88 14.64 -7.73 -14.35
C SER A 88 13.12 -7.65 -14.53
N ARG A 89 12.33 -7.92 -13.49
CA ARG A 89 10.87 -7.80 -13.50
C ARG A 89 10.45 -6.93 -12.33
N PRO A 90 9.65 -5.86 -12.53
CA PRO A 90 9.15 -5.06 -11.43
C PRO A 90 8.22 -5.94 -10.60
N LEU A 91 8.65 -6.31 -9.40
CA LEU A 91 7.84 -6.99 -8.39
C LEU A 91 7.76 -6.05 -7.19
N CYS A 92 6.55 -5.86 -6.67
CA CYS A 92 6.37 -5.12 -5.43
C CYS A 92 6.44 -6.09 -4.26
N VAL A 93 7.55 -6.00 -3.52
CA VAL A 93 7.83 -6.83 -2.35
C VAL A 93 7.52 -6.04 -1.09
N ASP A 94 7.07 -6.77 -0.07
CA ASP A 94 6.81 -6.23 1.25
C ASP A 94 8.05 -5.51 1.79
N VAL A 95 7.84 -4.31 2.34
CA VAL A 95 8.89 -3.57 3.05
C VAL A 95 8.82 -3.98 4.50
N ASP A 96 9.88 -4.60 5.01
CA ASP A 96 9.97 -4.88 6.44
C ASP A 96 10.38 -3.61 7.19
N GLU A 97 9.40 -2.80 7.61
CA GLU A 97 9.68 -1.55 8.30
C GLU A 97 10.35 -1.76 9.66
N CYS A 98 10.20 -2.94 10.27
CA CYS A 98 10.87 -3.29 11.51
C CYS A 98 12.39 -3.48 11.31
N SER A 99 12.80 -4.00 10.15
CA SER A 99 14.20 -4.19 9.79
C SER A 99 14.81 -2.91 9.19
N GLU A 100 14.07 -2.20 8.34
CA GLU A 100 14.55 -1.01 7.62
C GLU A 100 14.58 0.25 8.51
N GLN A 101 13.69 0.35 9.51
CA GLN A 101 13.62 1.50 10.41
C GLN A 101 13.76 1.08 11.89
N PRO A 102 15.01 0.90 12.37
CA PRO A 102 15.27 0.66 13.79
C PRO A 102 14.67 1.77 14.67
N GLY A 103 13.91 1.38 15.70
CA GLY A 103 13.27 2.32 16.63
C GLY A 103 11.94 2.90 16.15
N ILE A 104 11.34 2.37 15.08
CA ILE A 104 10.00 2.77 14.62
C ILE A 104 8.91 2.54 15.70
N CYS A 105 9.11 1.55 16.56
CA CYS A 105 8.27 1.23 17.72
C CYS A 105 9.05 1.47 19.02
N HIS A 106 8.35 1.92 20.08
CA HIS A 106 8.97 2.10 21.40
C HIS A 106 9.50 0.77 21.98
N GLN A 107 8.74 -0.32 21.83
CA GLN A 107 9.09 -1.63 22.39
C GLN A 107 9.26 -2.70 21.31
N ARG A 108 8.16 -3.36 20.89
CA ARG A 108 8.24 -4.51 19.97
C ARG A 108 7.59 -4.17 18.63
N CYS A 109 8.31 -4.39 17.54
CA CYS A 109 7.80 -4.26 16.17
C CYS A 109 7.46 -5.63 15.59
N VAL A 110 6.33 -5.73 14.88
CA VAL A 110 5.92 -6.92 14.15
C VAL A 110 5.63 -6.51 12.70
N ASN A 111 6.37 -7.08 11.75
CA ASN A 111 6.14 -6.86 10.33
C ASN A 111 4.95 -7.71 9.84
N TYR A 112 4.14 -7.14 8.96
CA TYR A 112 3.01 -7.77 8.29
C TYR A 112 3.06 -7.44 6.79
N TRP A 113 2.33 -8.21 5.98
CA TRP A 113 2.27 -7.96 4.55
C TRP A 113 1.61 -6.60 4.23
N GLY A 114 2.42 -5.65 3.76
CA GLY A 114 2.07 -4.29 3.40
C GLY A 114 2.02 -3.29 4.57
N ALA A 115 2.44 -3.67 5.78
CA ALA A 115 2.43 -2.80 6.96
C ALA A 115 3.19 -3.40 8.16
N TYR A 116 3.43 -2.60 9.18
CA TYR A 116 3.91 -3.07 10.48
C TYR A 116 2.95 -2.70 11.61
N LYS A 117 3.14 -3.33 12.78
CA LYS A 117 2.45 -2.96 14.02
C LYS A 117 3.41 -2.92 15.19
N CYS A 118 3.30 -1.87 15.98
CA CYS A 118 3.95 -1.81 17.28
C CYS A 118 3.09 -2.50 18.34
N THR A 119 3.75 -3.27 19.21
CA THR A 119 3.13 -3.97 20.33
C THR A 119 3.90 -3.66 21.61
N CYS A 120 3.18 -3.66 22.72
CA CYS A 120 3.72 -3.34 24.02
C CYS A 120 3.86 -4.58 24.89
N ASP A 121 4.86 -4.56 25.76
CA ASP A 121 5.08 -5.53 26.82
C ASP A 121 3.99 -5.44 27.89
N SER A 122 3.88 -6.48 28.71
CA SER A 122 2.98 -6.49 29.86
C SER A 122 3.25 -5.29 30.78
N GLY A 123 2.18 -4.63 31.23
CA GLY A 123 2.26 -3.37 31.99
C GLY A 123 2.21 -2.11 31.13
N TYR A 124 2.14 -2.24 29.80
CA TYR A 124 2.08 -1.09 28.88
C TYR A 124 0.91 -1.17 27.91
N LYS A 125 0.36 -0.01 27.54
CA LYS A 125 -0.67 0.15 26.51
C LYS A 125 -0.15 0.96 25.33
N LEU A 126 -0.60 0.62 24.13
CA LEU A 126 -0.22 1.35 22.92
C LEU A 126 -0.92 2.72 22.91
N ALA A 127 -0.15 3.78 22.67
CA ALA A 127 -0.64 5.14 22.55
C ALA A 127 -1.40 5.34 21.22
N PRO A 128 -2.18 6.45 21.09
CA PRO A 128 -2.91 6.76 19.85
C PRO A 128 -2.02 6.99 18.62
N ASP A 129 -0.73 7.23 18.82
CA ASP A 129 0.26 7.33 17.73
C ASP A 129 0.63 5.96 17.13
N ASN A 130 0.11 4.85 17.68
CA ASN A 130 0.38 3.47 17.31
C ASN A 130 1.87 3.07 17.37
N ARG A 131 2.70 3.81 18.12
CA ARG A 131 4.15 3.58 18.21
C ARG A 131 4.67 3.58 19.63
N THR A 132 4.13 4.47 20.46
CA THR A 132 4.58 4.65 21.84
C THR A 132 3.85 3.70 22.78
N CYS A 133 4.60 3.01 23.62
CA CYS A 133 4.05 2.23 24.73
C CYS A 133 4.03 3.09 25.99
N LEU A 134 2.85 3.33 26.54
CA LEU A 134 2.62 4.07 27.77
C LEU A 134 2.44 3.10 28.92
N ASP A 135 3.07 3.39 30.04
CA ASP A 135 2.88 2.65 31.29
C ASP A 135 1.38 2.65 31.65
N ILE A 136 0.86 1.47 31.95
CA ILE A 136 -0.49 1.33 32.48
C ILE A 136 -0.37 1.65 33.96
N ASP A 137 -0.93 2.77 34.40
CA ASP A 137 -1.06 2.99 35.84
C ASP A 137 -2.06 1.98 36.41
N GLU A 138 -1.56 0.86 36.91
CA GLU A 138 -2.39 -0.17 37.51
C GLU A 138 -3.01 0.33 38.81
N CYS A 139 -2.41 1.32 39.48
CA CYS A 139 -2.98 1.91 40.69
C CYS A 139 -4.25 2.70 40.37
N GLU A 140 -4.31 3.40 39.23
CA GLU A 140 -5.54 4.05 38.74
C GLU A 140 -6.51 3.05 38.11
N ALA A 141 -6.01 2.06 37.36
CA ALA A 141 -6.86 1.03 36.74
C ALA A 141 -7.52 0.12 37.78
N HIS A 142 -6.84 -0.24 38.87
CA HIS A 142 -7.36 -1.10 39.93
C HIS A 142 -8.24 -0.36 40.96
N ARG A 143 -8.07 0.97 41.11
CA ARG A 143 -9.03 1.80 41.88
C ARG A 143 -10.46 1.77 41.32
N SER A 144 -10.62 1.39 40.05
CA SER A 144 -11.93 1.20 39.43
C SER A 144 -12.59 -0.16 39.73
N TYR A 145 -11.81 -1.16 40.17
CA TYR A 145 -12.33 -2.45 40.63
C TYR A 145 -12.73 -2.46 42.11
N ASP A 146 -12.15 -1.55 42.90
CA ASP A 146 -12.50 -1.39 44.32
C ASP A 146 -13.83 -0.67 44.57
N LEU A 147 -14.49 -0.17 43.51
CA LEU A 147 -15.77 0.55 43.62
C LEU A 147 -16.96 -0.10 42.89
N VAL A 148 -16.79 -1.21 42.17
CA VAL A 148 -17.91 -1.90 41.48
C VAL A 148 -17.86 -3.43 41.58
N THR A 149 -17.57 -4.00 42.76
CA THR A 149 -18.11 -5.33 43.07
C THR A 149 -18.88 -5.29 44.40
N PRO A 150 -20.18 -5.62 44.40
CA PRO A 150 -20.96 -5.82 45.63
C PRO A 150 -20.48 -6.99 46.51
N HIS A 151 -19.30 -7.56 46.27
CA HIS A 151 -18.82 -8.77 46.94
C HIS A 151 -17.79 -8.53 48.04
N VAL A 152 -17.15 -7.36 48.12
CA VAL A 152 -16.16 -7.11 49.19
C VAL A 152 -16.79 -6.61 50.50
N LEU A 153 -18.06 -6.17 50.48
CA LEU A 153 -18.80 -5.84 51.70
C LEU A 153 -19.14 -7.09 52.55
N ASN A 154 -19.10 -8.29 51.95
CA ASN A 154 -19.47 -9.54 52.61
C ASN A 154 -18.29 -10.35 53.18
N VAL A 155 -17.04 -9.92 52.98
CA VAL A 155 -15.87 -10.64 53.56
C VAL A 155 -15.53 -10.11 54.96
N TRP A 156 -15.76 -8.82 55.25
CA TRP A 156 -15.51 -8.26 56.58
C TRP A 156 -16.55 -8.66 57.64
N ILE A 157 -17.76 -9.06 57.24
CA ILE A 157 -18.79 -9.54 58.17
C ILE A 157 -18.64 -11.05 58.45
N GLN A 158 -18.04 -11.82 57.55
CA GLN A 158 -17.87 -13.27 57.74
C GLN A 158 -16.63 -13.65 58.58
N HIS A 159 -15.64 -12.77 58.71
CA HIS A 159 -14.48 -13.04 59.58
C HIS A 159 -14.71 -12.70 61.06
N PHE A 160 -15.64 -11.80 61.38
CA PHE A 160 -16.00 -11.47 62.77
C PHE A 160 -16.99 -12.45 63.41
N LEU A 161 -17.75 -13.21 62.62
CA LEU A 161 -18.69 -14.22 63.13
C LEU A 161 -18.09 -15.62 63.26
N ALA A 162 -16.86 -15.85 62.76
CA ALA A 162 -16.19 -17.15 62.80
C ALA A 162 -15.13 -17.30 63.91
N LYS A 163 -14.89 -16.27 64.73
CA LYS A 163 -14.05 -16.37 65.94
C LYS A 163 -14.87 -16.06 67.18
N GLY A 164 -15.72 -17.02 67.54
CA GLY A 164 -16.17 -17.16 68.91
C GLY A 164 -14.99 -17.63 69.78
N ASP A 165 -14.19 -16.70 70.26
CA ASP A 165 -13.24 -16.96 71.35
C ASP A 165 -13.90 -16.59 72.68
N THR A 166 -14.43 -17.62 73.34
CA THR A 166 -14.68 -17.60 74.79
C THR A 166 -13.35 -17.51 75.55
N GLN A 167 -13.12 -16.41 76.26
CA GLN A 167 -12.35 -16.33 77.51
C GLN A 167 -12.80 -15.04 78.21
N SER A 168 -13.84 -15.11 79.06
CA SER A 168 -13.74 -15.25 80.52
C SER A 168 -12.98 -14.10 81.19
N GLU A 169 -13.70 -13.14 81.78
CA GLU A 169 -13.34 -12.53 83.07
C GLU A 169 -14.57 -11.83 83.69
N LYS A 170 -15.09 -12.44 84.76
CA LYS A 170 -15.95 -11.78 85.75
C LYS A 170 -15.02 -11.01 86.69
N ASN A 171 -15.12 -9.69 86.69
CA ASN A 171 -14.72 -8.84 87.82
C ASN A 171 -15.89 -7.89 88.10
N GLY A 172 -16.54 -8.06 89.25
CA GLY A 172 -17.68 -7.26 89.72
C GLY A 172 -18.87 -8.09 90.12
#